data_AF-A0A0V0YB46-F1
#
_entry.id   AF-A0A0V0YB46-F1
#
_cell.length_a   1.000
_cell.length_b   1.000
_cell.length_c   1.000
_cell.angle_alpha   90.00
_cell.angle_beta   90.00
_cell.angle_gamma   90.00
#
_symmetry.space_group_name_H-M   'P 1'
#
loop_
_entity.id
_entity.type
_entity.pdbx_description
1 polymer ?
#
loop_
_entity_poly.entity_id
_entity_poly.type
_entity_poly.pdbx_seq_one_letter_code
_entity_poly.pdbx_strand_id
1 'polypeptide(L)'
;MTCHFLCGKIFTNFTKHNNCPSCHATVNTENSFTVRKPFVDAKSAPCSILIKPTCGNFLQDYKPGSDLHIGISDNYGNVLSYSKLGLTEETYGWNLALSVINNKQTNTDVGQWSLKLNQLCQDYSSWTREKFQR
;
A
#
# COMPACT_ATOMS: atom_id res chain seq x y z
N MET A 1 -7.98 12.76 -3.18
CA MET A 1 -8.40 12.40 -4.55
C MET A 1 -9.74 13.09 -4.79
N THR A 2 -10.06 13.47 -6.02
CA THR A 2 -11.32 14.17 -6.35
C THR A 2 -12.18 13.24 -7.20
N CYS A 3 -13.38 12.90 -6.73
CA CYS A 3 -14.37 12.19 -7.53
C CYS A 3 -15.30 13.20 -8.19
N HIS A 4 -15.53 13.05 -9.50
CA HIS A 4 -16.43 13.90 -10.26
C HIS A 4 -17.77 13.19 -10.50
N PHE A 5 -18.89 13.76 -10.03
CA PHE A 5 -20.18 13.09 -10.02
C PHE A 5 -20.72 12.78 -11.42
N LEU A 6 -20.49 13.66 -12.40
CA LEU A 6 -21.09 13.50 -13.74
C LEU A 6 -20.55 12.28 -14.51
N CYS A 7 -19.33 11.83 -14.21
CA CYS A 7 -18.71 10.70 -14.91
C CYS A 7 -18.18 9.60 -13.99
N GLY A 8 -18.30 9.76 -12.66
CA GLY A 8 -17.83 8.80 -11.65
C GLY A 8 -16.31 8.55 -11.64
N LYS A 9 -15.52 9.42 -12.28
CA LYS A 9 -14.06 9.26 -12.35
C LYS A 9 -13.39 9.91 -11.15
N ILE A 10 -12.33 9.27 -10.65
CA ILE A 10 -11.55 9.73 -9.52
C ILE A 10 -10.15 10.16 -9.99
N PHE A 11 -9.72 11.34 -9.57
CA PHE A 11 -8.45 11.95 -9.95
C PHE A 11 -7.54 12.13 -8.73
N THR A 12 -6.24 11.91 -8.89
CA THR A 12 -5.26 11.99 -7.80
C THR A 12 -4.62 13.36 -7.64
N ASN A 13 -4.55 14.16 -8.72
CA ASN A 13 -3.96 15.50 -8.79
C ASN A 13 -4.75 16.43 -9.73
N PHE A 14 -6.01 16.74 -9.39
CA PHE A 14 -6.89 17.52 -10.26
C PHE A 14 -6.62 19.05 -10.27
N THR A 15 -5.61 19.53 -9.54
CA THR A 15 -5.40 20.98 -9.31
C THR A 15 -4.96 21.81 -10.53
N LYS A 16 -4.80 21.21 -11.72
CA LYS A 16 -4.24 21.88 -12.89
C LYS A 16 -5.25 22.20 -14.00
N HIS A 17 -6.44 21.59 -13.99
CA HIS A 17 -7.43 21.76 -15.05
C HIS A 17 -8.81 21.94 -14.43
N ASN A 18 -9.54 23.00 -14.81
CA ASN A 18 -10.92 23.16 -14.37
C ASN A 18 -11.88 22.18 -15.05
N ASN A 19 -11.43 21.44 -16.09
CA ASN A 19 -12.28 20.55 -16.88
C ASN A 19 -11.86 19.09 -16.72
N CYS A 20 -12.85 18.21 -16.55
CA CYS A 20 -12.66 16.77 -16.47
C CYS A 20 -12.06 16.23 -17.77
N PRO A 21 -10.93 15.50 -17.77
CA PRO A 21 -10.36 14.95 -19.00
C PRO A 21 -11.20 13.83 -19.63
N SER A 22 -12.17 13.27 -18.89
CA SER A 22 -13.03 12.18 -19.36
C SER A 22 -14.33 12.65 -19.99
N CYS A 23 -14.90 13.77 -19.53
CA CYS A 23 -16.21 14.26 -20.01
C CYS A 23 -16.23 15.76 -20.32
N HIS A 24 -15.09 16.44 -20.20
CA HIS A 24 -14.86 17.85 -20.50
C HIS A 24 -15.67 18.87 -19.68
N ALA A 25 -16.60 18.42 -18.84
CA ALA A 25 -17.34 19.27 -17.92
C ALA A 25 -16.42 19.90 -16.86
N THR A 26 -16.76 21.11 -16.43
CA THR A 26 -16.06 21.80 -15.34
C THR A 26 -16.17 20.99 -14.06
N VAL A 27 -15.10 20.88 -13.28
CA VAL A 27 -15.09 20.24 -11.97
C VAL A 27 -14.99 21.35 -10.92
N ASN A 28 -15.98 21.42 -10.05
CA ASN A 28 -16.10 22.41 -8.99
C ASN A 28 -16.57 21.73 -7.69
N THR A 29 -16.76 22.51 -6.63
CA THR A 29 -17.18 22.00 -5.31
C THR A 29 -18.61 21.45 -5.28
N GLU A 30 -19.46 21.83 -6.23
CA GLU A 30 -20.85 21.36 -6.32
C GLU A 30 -20.95 20.00 -7.00
N ASN A 31 -20.05 19.73 -7.94
CA ASN A 31 -20.07 18.50 -8.73
C ASN A 31 -18.90 17.53 -8.44
N SER A 32 -18.18 17.75 -7.33
CA SER A 32 -17.10 16.87 -6.90
C SER A 32 -16.97 16.74 -5.39
N PHE A 33 -16.32 15.67 -4.93
CA PHE A 33 -16.00 15.47 -3.53
C PHE A 33 -14.62 14.85 -3.34
N THR A 34 -14.06 15.07 -2.15
CA THR A 34 -12.77 14.50 -1.78
C THR A 34 -12.93 13.05 -1.36
N VAL A 35 -12.31 12.16 -2.11
CA VAL A 35 -12.10 10.76 -1.75
C VAL A 35 -10.77 10.64 -1.00
N ARG A 36 -10.81 9.97 0.16
CA ARG A 36 -9.59 9.62 0.89
C ARG A 36 -8.75 8.69 0.01
N LYS A 37 -7.45 8.98 -0.08
CA LYS A 37 -6.52 8.08 -0.75
C LYS A 37 -6.54 6.75 0.02
N PRO A 38 -6.78 5.60 -0.61
CA PRO A 38 -6.71 4.31 0.08
C PRO A 38 -5.25 3.93 0.38
N PHE A 39 -4.30 4.69 -0.15
CA PHE A 39 -2.89 4.43 -0.04
C PHE A 39 -2.29 5.02 1.23
N VAL A 40 -1.36 4.29 1.82
CA VAL A 40 -0.63 4.63 3.03
C VAL A 40 0.88 4.58 2.79
N ASP A 41 1.62 5.27 3.64
CA ASP A 41 3.05 5.02 3.80
C ASP A 41 3.20 4.02 4.96
N ALA A 42 4.12 3.06 4.85
CA ALA A 42 4.32 2.07 5.92
C ALA A 42 4.56 2.72 7.30
N LYS A 43 5.24 3.86 7.34
CA LYS A 43 5.47 4.65 8.57
C LYS A 43 4.20 5.19 9.22
N SER A 44 3.13 5.40 8.46
CA SER A 44 1.81 5.78 8.98
C SER A 44 0.86 4.59 9.16
N ALA A 45 1.30 3.38 8.81
CA ALA A 45 0.56 2.12 8.94
C ALA A 45 1.40 1.06 9.68
N PRO A 46 1.73 1.28 10.97
CA PRO A 46 2.41 0.26 11.79
C PRO A 46 1.50 -0.95 12.00
N CYS A 47 2.09 -2.09 12.33
CA CYS A 47 1.38 -3.34 12.63
C CYS A 47 0.33 -3.72 11.57
N SER A 48 0.74 -3.71 10.31
CA SER A 48 -0.14 -3.89 9.16
C SER A 48 0.43 -4.87 8.15
N ILE A 49 -0.45 -5.60 7.46
CA ILE A 49 -0.11 -6.28 6.21
C ILE A 49 -0.33 -5.27 5.08
N LEU A 50 0.74 -5.03 4.35
CA LEU A 50 0.81 -4.08 3.25
C LEU A 50 0.94 -4.83 1.93
N ILE A 51 0.30 -4.31 0.89
CA ILE A 51 0.52 -4.74 -0.49
C ILE A 51 0.88 -3.54 -1.35
N LYS A 52 1.76 -3.76 -2.33
CA LYS A 52 2.08 -2.79 -3.38
C LYS A 52 2.36 -3.52 -4.69
N PRO A 53 2.33 -2.87 -5.85
CA PRO A 53 2.88 -3.47 -7.06
C PRO A 53 4.33 -3.86 -6.86
N THR A 54 4.76 -4.99 -7.44
CA THR A 54 6.16 -5.42 -7.35
C THR A 54 7.11 -4.36 -7.92
N CYS A 55 6.68 -3.68 -8.98
CA CYS A 55 7.39 -2.54 -9.58
C CYS A 55 6.55 -1.26 -9.42
N GLY A 56 7.13 -0.24 -8.77
CA GLY A 56 6.51 1.08 -8.65
C GLY A 56 5.32 1.15 -7.69
N ASN A 57 4.26 1.88 -8.05
CA ASN A 57 3.08 2.14 -7.22
C ASN A 57 1.74 2.00 -7.98
N PHE A 58 0.64 1.93 -7.22
CA PHE A 58 -0.70 1.72 -7.77
C PHE A 58 -1.23 2.85 -8.67
N LEU A 59 -0.67 4.06 -8.56
CA LEU A 59 -1.15 5.22 -9.31
C LEU A 59 -0.49 5.36 -10.68
N GLN A 60 0.72 4.85 -10.86
CA GLN A 60 1.53 5.10 -12.06
C GLN A 60 1.90 3.82 -12.80
N ASP A 61 2.19 2.74 -12.08
CA ASP A 61 2.89 1.58 -12.65
C ASP A 61 2.00 0.33 -12.73
N TYR A 62 1.01 0.23 -11.84
CA TYR A 62 0.13 -0.94 -11.78
C TYR A 62 -0.78 -1.05 -13.01
N LYS A 63 -0.85 -2.26 -13.57
CA LYS A 63 -1.82 -2.65 -14.58
C LYS A 63 -2.57 -3.90 -14.11
N PRO A 64 -3.81 -4.15 -14.58
CA PRO A 64 -4.47 -5.43 -14.33
C PRO A 64 -3.56 -6.61 -14.71
N GLY A 65 -3.35 -7.53 -13.76
CA GLY A 65 -2.44 -8.67 -13.92
C GLY A 65 -0.98 -8.42 -13.54
N SER A 66 -0.61 -7.22 -13.08
CA SER A 66 0.70 -6.97 -12.49
C SER A 66 0.89 -7.75 -11.19
N ASP A 67 2.08 -8.34 -11.00
CA ASP A 67 2.48 -8.99 -9.75
C ASP A 67 2.40 -8.00 -8.57
N LEU A 68 1.95 -8.50 -7.42
CA LEU A 68 1.90 -7.76 -6.16
C LEU A 68 2.99 -8.26 -5.21
N HIS A 69 3.55 -7.34 -4.44
CA HIS A 69 4.50 -7.58 -3.38
C HIS A 69 3.85 -7.38 -2.02
N ILE A 70 4.10 -8.31 -1.09
CA ILE A 70 3.51 -8.33 0.25
C ILE A 70 4.59 -7.98 1.27
N GLY A 71 4.22 -7.15 2.24
CA GLY A 71 5.08 -6.74 3.33
C GLY A 71 4.31 -6.69 4.64
N ILE A 72 4.99 -6.92 5.75
CA ILE A 72 4.42 -6.89 7.09
C ILE A 72 5.14 -5.78 7.85
N SER A 73 4.42 -4.73 8.24
CA SER A 73 5.02 -3.64 8.99
C SER A 73 5.12 -3.96 10.47
N ASP A 74 6.25 -3.63 11.07
CA ASP A 74 6.45 -3.67 12.52
C ASP A 74 5.71 -2.50 13.22
N ASN A 75 5.89 -2.38 14.53
CA ASN A 75 5.30 -1.30 15.32
C ASN A 75 5.93 0.09 15.08
N TYR A 76 7.02 0.17 14.31
CA TYR A 76 7.69 1.41 13.86
C TYR A 76 7.43 1.73 12.39
N GLY A 77 6.66 0.88 11.70
CA GLY A 77 6.40 0.98 10.26
C GLY A 77 7.60 0.63 9.37
N ASN A 78 8.62 -0.08 9.87
CA ASN A 78 9.57 -0.80 9.00
C ASN A 78 8.87 -2.04 8.44
N VAL A 79 9.20 -2.44 7.22
CA VAL A 79 8.47 -3.51 6.54
C VAL A 79 9.36 -4.71 6.35
N LEU A 80 8.94 -5.84 6.90
CA LEU A 80 9.50 -7.14 6.56
C LEU A 80 8.86 -7.63 5.26
N SER A 81 9.67 -7.94 4.25
CA SER A 81 9.17 -8.48 2.99
C SER A 81 10.06 -9.59 2.47
N TYR A 82 9.50 -10.47 1.64
CA TYR A 82 10.21 -11.62 1.08
C TYR A 82 10.28 -11.52 -0.43
N SER A 83 11.49 -11.51 -0.98
CA SER A 83 11.74 -11.32 -2.40
C SER A 83 12.80 -12.29 -2.92
N LYS A 84 13.24 -12.08 -4.17
CA LYS A 84 14.40 -12.76 -4.75
C LYS A 84 15.70 -12.53 -3.96
N LEU A 85 15.73 -11.55 -3.06
CA LEU A 85 16.84 -11.29 -2.16
C LEU A 85 16.73 -12.07 -0.84
N GLY A 86 15.65 -12.85 -0.65
CA GLY A 86 15.31 -13.47 0.62
C GLY A 86 14.44 -12.56 1.47
N LEU A 87 14.38 -12.86 2.77
CA LEU A 87 13.70 -12.02 3.75
C LEU A 87 14.51 -10.75 3.99
N THR A 88 13.87 -9.60 3.90
CA THR A 88 14.51 -8.30 4.04
C THR A 88 13.67 -7.36 4.89
N GLU A 89 14.33 -6.59 5.73
CA GLU A 89 13.72 -5.46 6.41
C GLU A 89 13.94 -4.19 5.58
N GLU A 90 12.85 -3.51 5.24
CA GLU A 90 12.82 -2.35 4.38
C GLU A 90 12.29 -1.13 5.16
N THR A 91 13.12 -0.10 5.24
CA THR A 91 12.76 1.16 5.92
C THR A 91 12.14 2.19 4.96
N TYR A 92 12.19 1.92 3.65
CA TYR A 92 11.68 2.77 2.56
C TYR A 92 11.08 1.90 1.43
N GLY A 93 10.47 2.53 0.42
CA GLY A 93 9.94 1.84 -0.77
C GLY A 93 8.51 1.30 -0.63
N TRP A 94 7.88 1.52 0.53
CA TRP A 94 6.48 1.16 0.84
C TRP A 94 5.56 2.39 0.92
N ASN A 95 5.88 3.42 0.16
CA ASN A 95 5.00 4.56 -0.06
C ASN A 95 3.90 4.22 -1.06
N LEU A 96 2.72 4.80 -0.89
CA LEU A 96 1.54 4.53 -1.71
C LEU A 96 1.12 3.03 -1.74
N ALA A 97 1.40 2.30 -0.66
CA ALA A 97 0.97 0.92 -0.46
C ALA A 97 -0.51 0.87 -0.02
N LEU A 98 -1.12 -0.31 -0.03
CA LEU A 98 -2.43 -0.54 0.56
C LEU A 98 -2.28 -1.33 1.86
N SER A 99 -2.88 -0.84 2.95
CA SER A 99 -3.07 -1.62 4.18
C SER A 99 -4.32 -2.47 4.01
N VAL A 100 -4.12 -3.79 3.88
CA VAL A 100 -5.24 -4.74 3.73
C VAL A 100 -5.77 -5.21 5.08
N ILE A 101 -4.88 -5.36 6.04
CA ILE A 101 -5.18 -5.78 7.41
C ILE A 101 -4.26 -4.98 8.34
N ASN A 102 -4.80 -4.49 9.45
CA ASN A 102 -4.01 -3.92 10.54
C ASN A 102 -4.49 -4.41 11.90
N ASN A 103 -3.62 -4.23 12.89
CA ASN A 103 -3.85 -4.70 14.25
C ASN A 103 -5.13 -4.14 14.90
N LYS A 104 -5.55 -2.91 14.54
CA LYS A 104 -6.81 -2.32 15.03
C LYS A 104 -8.02 -3.05 14.47
N GLN A 105 -7.98 -3.47 13.20
CA GLN A 105 -9.06 -4.24 12.58
C GLN A 105 -9.15 -5.66 13.17
N THR A 106 -8.02 -6.26 13.53
CA THR A 106 -7.96 -7.62 14.06
C THR A 106 -8.02 -7.69 15.59
N ASN A 107 -8.10 -6.54 16.28
CA ASN A 107 -7.94 -6.43 17.74
C ASN A 107 -6.67 -7.15 18.26
N THR A 108 -5.59 -7.12 17.48
CA THR A 108 -4.31 -7.72 17.86
C THR A 108 -3.49 -6.70 18.64
N ASP A 109 -3.01 -7.11 19.81
CA ASP A 109 -2.08 -6.31 20.60
C ASP A 109 -0.74 -6.09 19.85
N VAL A 110 -0.17 -4.90 20.02
CA VAL A 110 1.09 -4.50 19.37
C VAL A 110 2.24 -5.40 19.82
N GLY A 111 2.30 -5.78 21.10
CA GLY A 111 3.33 -6.68 21.61
C GLY A 111 3.22 -8.07 21.01
N GLN A 112 2.00 -8.60 20.89
CA GLN A 112 1.76 -9.90 20.22
C GLN A 112 2.14 -9.87 18.74
N TRP A 113 1.81 -8.78 18.05
CA TRP A 113 2.23 -8.57 16.66
C TRP A 113 3.75 -8.61 16.52
N SER A 114 4.46 -7.78 17.28
CA SER A 114 5.92 -7.68 17.22
C SER A 114 6.59 -9.00 17.63
N LEU A 115 6.06 -9.70 18.64
CA LEU A 115 6.56 -11.01 19.05
C LEU A 115 6.44 -12.02 17.91
N LYS A 116 5.29 -12.07 17.22
CA LYS A 116 5.09 -13.02 16.12
C LYS A 116 5.95 -12.69 14.90
N LEU A 117 6.08 -11.39 14.59
CA LEU A 117 6.95 -10.94 13.50
C LEU A 117 8.42 -11.28 13.77
N ASN A 118 8.89 -11.08 15.00
CA ASN A 118 10.25 -11.44 15.40
C ASN A 118 10.50 -12.97 15.33
N GLN A 119 9.51 -13.78 15.71
CA GLN A 119 9.60 -15.24 15.53
C GLN A 119 9.73 -15.65 14.07
N LEU A 120 9.01 -14.98 13.15
CA LEU A 120 9.15 -15.21 11.71
C LEU A 120 10.55 -14.86 11.21
N CYS A 121 11.11 -13.73 11.69
CA CYS A 121 12.48 -13.35 11.38
C CYS A 121 13.51 -14.37 11.90
N GLN A 122 13.29 -14.96 13.08
CA GLN A 122 14.21 -15.96 13.64
C GLN A 122 14.22 -17.27 12.85
N ASP A 123 13.14 -17.60 12.15
CA ASP A 123 13.08 -18.74 11.23
C ASP A 123 13.68 -18.43 9.84
N TYR A 124 14.84 -17.76 9.79
CA TYR A 124 15.52 -17.38 8.55
C TYR A 124 15.76 -18.56 7.60
N SER A 125 15.91 -19.77 8.14
CA SER A 125 16.12 -21.00 7.35
C SER A 125 14.95 -21.30 6.40
N SER A 126 13.75 -20.83 6.73
CA SER A 126 12.55 -20.98 5.90
C SER A 126 12.41 -19.89 4.83
N TRP A 127 13.10 -18.75 4.98
CA TRP A 127 12.94 -17.55 4.14
C TRP A 127 14.25 -17.15 3.43
N THR A 128 14.97 -18.13 2.91
CA THR A 128 16.20 -17.87 2.13
C THR A 128 15.86 -17.61 0.67
N ARG A 129 16.67 -16.81 -0.01
CA ARG A 129 16.46 -16.48 -1.44
C ARG A 129 16.36 -17.72 -2.35
N GLU A 130 17.02 -18.83 -1.98
CA GLU A 130 17.00 -20.09 -2.72
C GLU A 130 15.63 -20.77 -2.69
N LYS A 131 14.81 -20.46 -1.66
CA LYS A 131 13.44 -20.96 -1.52
C LYS A 131 12.41 -20.06 -2.19
N PHE A 132 12.82 -18.95 -2.81
CA PHE A 132 11.90 -18.04 -3.48
C PHE A 132 11.36 -18.68 -4.76
N GLN A 133 10.04 -18.84 -4.84
CA GLN A 133 9.34 -19.29 -6.04
C GLN A 133 8.50 -18.12 -6.56
N ARG A 134 8.51 -17.93 -7.88
CA ARG A 134 7.73 -16.88 -8.55
C ARG A 134 6.41 -17.45 -9.05
#